data_AF-A0A925ENZ2-F1
#
_entry.id   AF-A0A925ENZ2-F1
#
_cell.length_a   1.000
_cell.length_b   1.000
_cell.length_c   1.000
_cell.angle_alpha   90.00
_cell.angle_beta   90.00
_cell.angle_gamma   90.00
#
_symmetry.space_group_name_H-M   'P 1'
#
loop_
_entity.id
_entity.type
_entity.pdbx_description
1 polymer ?
#
loop_
_entity_poly.entity_id
_entity_poly.type
_entity_poly.pdbx_seq_one_letter_code
_entity_poly.pdbx_strand_id
1 'polypeptide(L)'
;MDFQPEADHSLSAAGKATFQRWLAARYRRSAFPDEFERRLVRETKLAERIAKAVKPHGELITLVLFDVDEGQENSRTGQDDLYLLDIILLHAVAPDFDKAEEAANTAKKEIQTAFEKKLLNPESGKWQSIELRYLDVISEEALSYRQFSLVKPWRLEYISLGTDPQQPRAPE
;
A
#
# COMPACT_ATOMS: atom_id res chain seq x y z
N MET A 1 22.82 2.06 -31.69
CA MET A 1 21.64 1.24 -32.03
C MET A 1 20.83 1.15 -30.76
N ASP A 2 19.69 1.83 -30.72
CA ASP A 2 18.78 1.76 -29.57
C ASP A 2 17.93 0.51 -29.73
N PHE A 3 18.08 -0.43 -28.79
CA PHE A 3 17.21 -1.59 -28.72
C PHE A 3 15.86 -1.14 -28.15
N GLN A 4 14.81 -1.28 -28.95
CA GLN A 4 13.43 -1.09 -28.48
C GLN A 4 12.80 -2.45 -28.18
N PRO A 5 11.95 -2.54 -27.14
CA PRO A 5 11.22 -3.77 -26.84
C PRO A 5 10.28 -4.11 -28.00
N GLU A 6 10.10 -5.40 -28.28
CA GLU A 6 9.13 -5.88 -29.27
C GLU A 6 7.71 -5.53 -28.82
N ALA A 7 6.99 -4.74 -29.64
CA ALA A 7 5.66 -4.24 -29.30
C ALA A 7 4.60 -5.35 -29.14
N ASP A 8 4.78 -6.47 -29.85
CA ASP A 8 3.82 -7.58 -29.86
C ASP A 8 3.97 -8.54 -28.67
N HIS A 9 5.05 -8.38 -27.89
CA HIS A 9 5.30 -9.19 -26.70
C HIS A 9 5.04 -8.38 -25.43
N SER A 10 3.87 -8.61 -24.82
CA SER A 10 3.55 -8.05 -23.51
C SER A 10 3.13 -9.13 -22.53
N LEU A 11 3.51 -8.96 -21.26
CA LEU A 11 3.01 -9.81 -20.18
C LEU A 11 1.51 -9.56 -19.98
N SER A 12 0.76 -10.61 -19.68
CA SER A 12 -0.61 -10.48 -19.17
C SER A 12 -0.63 -9.66 -17.88
N ALA A 13 -1.78 -9.11 -17.50
CA ALA A 13 -1.91 -8.34 -16.25
C ALA A 13 -1.43 -9.16 -15.02
N ALA A 14 -1.81 -10.43 -14.96
CA ALA A 14 -1.34 -11.35 -13.92
C ALA A 14 0.19 -11.55 -13.97
N GLY A 15 0.76 -11.72 -15.17
CA GLY A 15 2.21 -11.86 -15.36
C GLY A 15 2.99 -10.60 -14.92
N LYS A 16 2.47 -9.41 -15.25
CA LYS A 16 3.04 -8.12 -14.79
C LYS A 16 3.01 -8.01 -13.27
N ALA A 17 1.87 -8.31 -12.65
CA ALA A 17 1.72 -8.28 -11.20
C ALA A 17 2.68 -9.25 -10.48
N THR A 18 2.83 -10.48 -11.01
CA THR A 18 3.81 -11.46 -10.50
C THR A 18 5.24 -10.94 -10.63
N PHE A 19 5.62 -10.43 -11.80
CA PHE A 19 6.97 -9.92 -12.05
C PHE A 19 7.29 -8.73 -11.14
N GLN A 20 6.36 -7.81 -10.95
CA GLN A 20 6.51 -6.67 -10.03
C GLN A 20 6.67 -7.10 -8.58
N ARG A 21 5.87 -8.07 -8.12
CA ARG A 21 5.99 -8.61 -6.77
C ARG A 21 7.37 -9.21 -6.55
N TRP A 22 7.90 -9.92 -7.55
CA TRP A 22 9.26 -10.45 -7.52
C TRP A 22 10.33 -9.34 -7.50
N LEU A 23 10.21 -8.33 -8.36
CA LEU A 23 11.12 -7.17 -8.37
C LEU A 23 11.08 -6.40 -7.06
N ALA A 24 9.91 -6.15 -6.50
CA ALA A 24 9.73 -5.47 -5.22
C ALA A 24 10.39 -6.25 -4.07
N ALA A 25 10.19 -7.57 -4.02
CA ALA A 25 10.84 -8.43 -3.04
C ALA A 25 12.37 -8.43 -3.20
N ARG A 26 12.87 -8.54 -4.44
CA ARG A 26 14.31 -8.59 -4.73
C ARG A 26 15.03 -7.28 -4.45
N TYR A 27 14.45 -6.16 -4.89
CA TYR A 27 15.06 -4.83 -4.78
C TYR A 27 14.60 -4.07 -3.54
N ARG A 28 13.77 -4.68 -2.67
CA ARG A 28 13.19 -4.03 -1.48
C ARG A 28 12.62 -2.64 -1.81
N ARG A 29 11.94 -2.55 -2.95
CA ARG A 29 11.27 -1.33 -3.42
C ARG A 29 9.78 -1.49 -3.24
N SER A 30 9.08 -0.37 -3.23
CA SER A 30 7.64 -0.37 -3.31
C SER A 30 7.14 -1.07 -4.57
N ALA A 31 6.03 -1.78 -4.42
CA ALA A 31 5.28 -2.41 -5.50
C ALA A 31 4.11 -1.54 -5.99
N PHE A 32 4.05 -0.27 -5.54
CA PHE A 32 3.00 0.69 -5.91
C PHE A 32 3.52 1.70 -6.95
N PRO A 33 2.62 2.33 -7.73
CA PRO A 33 3.00 3.39 -8.67
C PRO A 33 3.72 4.56 -7.97
N ASP A 34 4.80 5.07 -8.58
CA ASP A 34 5.63 6.13 -7.99
C ASP A 34 4.82 7.41 -7.66
N GLU A 35 3.85 7.75 -8.50
CA GLU A 35 2.96 8.89 -8.29
C GLU A 35 2.04 8.69 -7.08
N PHE A 36 1.48 7.49 -6.91
CA PHE A 36 0.69 7.14 -5.73
C PHE A 36 1.55 7.29 -4.47
N GLU A 37 2.78 6.77 -4.49
CA GLU A 37 3.71 6.91 -3.38
C GLU A 37 4.03 8.36 -3.06
N ARG A 38 4.29 9.18 -4.09
CA ARG A 38 4.57 10.61 -3.91
C ARG A 38 3.42 11.31 -3.20
N ARG A 39 2.17 11.03 -3.60
CA ARG A 39 0.96 11.58 -2.95
C ARG A 39 0.83 11.09 -1.51
N LEU A 40 0.92 9.79 -1.28
CA LEU A 40 0.75 9.20 0.04
C LEU A 40 1.83 9.66 1.05
N VAL A 41 3.08 9.76 0.59
CA VAL A 41 4.23 10.03 1.45
C VAL A 41 4.53 11.51 1.56
N ARG A 42 4.75 12.21 0.44
CA ARG A 42 5.31 13.56 0.44
C ARG A 42 4.25 14.64 0.52
N GLU A 43 3.19 14.51 -0.27
CA GLU A 43 2.17 15.56 -0.40
C GLU A 43 1.18 15.54 0.77
N THR A 44 0.72 14.35 1.13
CA THR A 44 -0.35 14.18 2.14
C THR A 44 0.19 13.80 3.52
N LYS A 45 1.40 13.21 3.57
CA LYS A 45 2.01 12.62 4.78
C LYS A 45 1.12 11.56 5.46
N LEU A 46 0.22 10.93 4.69
CA LEU A 46 -0.65 9.87 5.20
C LEU A 46 0.13 8.61 5.53
N ALA A 47 1.21 8.31 4.81
CA ALA A 47 2.13 7.23 5.17
C ALA A 47 2.62 7.33 6.63
N GLU A 48 3.01 8.53 7.08
CA GLU A 48 3.42 8.75 8.48
C GLU A 48 2.26 8.57 9.46
N ARG A 49 1.04 8.95 9.06
CA ARG A 49 -0.17 8.82 9.89
C ARG A 49 -0.56 7.36 10.07
N ILE A 50 -0.52 6.57 8.99
CA ILE A 50 -0.74 5.12 9.03
C ILE A 50 0.28 4.50 9.98
N ALA A 51 1.58 4.76 9.78
CA ALA A 51 2.60 4.21 10.66
C ALA A 51 2.44 4.63 12.13
N LYS A 52 2.05 5.87 12.42
CA LYS A 52 1.77 6.32 13.80
C LYS A 52 0.58 5.60 14.43
N ALA A 53 -0.45 5.29 13.66
CA ALA A 53 -1.61 4.55 14.13
C ALA A 53 -1.28 3.07 14.40
N VAL A 54 -0.44 2.44 13.57
CA VAL A 54 -0.16 1.00 13.70
C VAL A 54 0.98 0.70 14.69
N LYS A 55 2.00 1.57 14.77
CA LYS A 55 3.23 1.34 15.57
C LYS A 55 2.99 0.99 17.06
N PRO A 56 2.01 1.59 17.77
CA PRO A 56 1.72 1.21 19.18
C PRO A 56 1.25 -0.23 19.34
N HIS A 57 0.79 -0.87 18.26
CA HIS A 57 0.15 -2.18 18.25
C HIS A 57 1.01 -3.26 17.59
N GLY A 58 2.33 -3.08 17.56
CA GLY A 58 3.24 -3.79 16.65
C GLY A 58 3.11 -5.33 16.58
N GLU A 59 2.90 -6.02 17.70
CA GLU A 59 2.72 -7.49 17.69
C GLU A 59 1.27 -7.92 17.44
N LEU A 60 0.32 -6.99 17.59
CA LEU A 60 -1.12 -7.23 17.47
C LEU A 60 -1.62 -7.01 16.04
N ILE A 61 -1.00 -6.09 15.29
CA ILE A 61 -1.30 -5.84 13.88
C ILE A 61 -0.14 -6.38 13.04
N THR A 62 -0.36 -7.47 12.34
CA THR A 62 0.68 -8.22 11.64
C THR A 62 1.03 -7.59 10.29
N LEU A 63 0.04 -7.10 9.54
CA LEU A 63 0.23 -6.50 8.22
C LEU A 63 -0.74 -5.35 7.95
N VAL A 64 -0.24 -4.37 7.18
CA VAL A 64 -1.07 -3.41 6.46
C VAL A 64 -1.03 -3.79 4.98
N LEU A 65 -2.18 -4.08 4.40
CA LEU A 65 -2.29 -4.52 3.01
C LEU A 65 -3.03 -3.45 2.21
N PHE A 66 -2.50 -3.08 1.05
CA PHE A 66 -3.15 -2.14 0.13
C PHE A 66 -3.58 -2.83 -1.16
N ASP A 67 -4.77 -2.46 -1.62
CA ASP A 67 -5.15 -2.55 -3.02
C ASP A 67 -5.20 -1.13 -3.60
N VAL A 68 -4.46 -0.90 -4.68
CA VAL A 68 -4.43 0.40 -5.37
C VAL A 68 -4.98 0.19 -6.76
N ASP A 69 -6.07 0.88 -7.08
CA ASP A 69 -6.77 0.79 -8.37
C ASP A 69 -7.09 -0.67 -8.80
N GLU A 70 -7.44 -1.54 -7.85
CA GLU A 70 -7.75 -2.95 -8.12
C GLU A 70 -6.58 -3.70 -8.79
N GLY A 71 -5.36 -3.33 -8.38
CA GLY A 71 -4.10 -3.81 -8.93
C GLY A 71 -3.75 -3.27 -10.32
N GLN A 72 -4.54 -2.35 -10.90
CA GLN A 72 -4.23 -1.74 -12.19
C GLN A 72 -3.16 -0.67 -12.06
N GLU A 73 -2.21 -0.65 -12.99
CA GLU A 73 -1.18 0.38 -13.05
C GLU A 73 -1.61 1.56 -13.90
N ASN A 74 -2.44 2.42 -13.32
CA ASN A 74 -2.81 3.67 -13.94
C ASN A 74 -1.79 4.74 -13.58
N SER A 75 -1.13 5.30 -14.59
CA SER A 75 -0.32 6.52 -14.40
C SER A 75 -1.27 7.71 -14.38
N ARG A 76 -1.60 8.19 -13.18
CA ARG A 76 -2.51 9.32 -12.98
C ARG A 76 -1.77 10.65 -13.01
N THR A 77 -2.41 11.69 -13.55
CA THR A 77 -1.83 13.04 -13.61
C THR A 77 -2.74 14.07 -12.94
N GLY A 78 -2.19 14.84 -12.00
CA GLY A 78 -2.93 15.89 -11.29
C GLY A 78 -3.80 15.38 -10.14
N GLN A 79 -4.18 16.29 -9.23
CA GLN A 79 -4.85 15.94 -7.97
C GLN A 79 -6.30 15.48 -8.12
N ASP A 80 -6.97 15.84 -9.23
CA ASP A 80 -8.37 15.45 -9.50
C ASP A 80 -8.48 14.05 -10.12
N ASP A 81 -7.34 13.46 -10.52
CA ASP A 81 -7.26 12.08 -11.02
C ASP A 81 -6.91 11.15 -9.85
N LEU A 82 -7.94 10.58 -9.22
CA LEU A 82 -7.87 9.94 -7.90
C LEU A 82 -7.38 8.51 -7.98
N TYR A 83 -6.36 8.14 -7.21
CA TYR A 83 -6.13 6.73 -6.92
C TYR A 83 -7.22 6.18 -6.00
N LEU A 84 -7.74 5.02 -6.33
CA LEU A 84 -8.65 4.28 -5.47
C LEU A 84 -7.82 3.40 -4.54
N LEU A 85 -8.06 3.51 -3.23
CA LEU A 85 -7.31 2.77 -2.23
C LEU A 85 -8.25 1.96 -1.35
N ASP A 86 -7.97 0.67 -1.25
CA ASP A 86 -8.52 -0.21 -0.23
C ASP A 86 -7.41 -0.62 0.73
N ILE A 87 -7.70 -0.60 2.03
CA ILE A 87 -6.76 -0.97 3.09
C ILE A 87 -7.35 -2.11 3.91
N ILE A 88 -6.54 -3.14 4.16
CA ILE A 88 -6.85 -4.20 5.11
C ILE A 88 -5.78 -4.18 6.20
N LEU A 89 -6.23 -4.06 7.45
CA LEU A 89 -5.41 -4.26 8.64
C LEU A 89 -5.55 -5.72 9.08
N LEU A 90 -4.47 -6.46 8.99
CA LEU A 90 -4.43 -7.85 9.44
C LEU A 90 -4.00 -7.88 10.91
N HIS A 91 -4.76 -8.53 11.77
CA HIS A 91 -4.41 -8.70 13.18
C HIS A 91 -4.08 -10.15 13.52
N ALA A 92 -3.26 -10.32 14.56
CA ALA A 92 -2.85 -11.63 15.07
C ALA A 92 -4.01 -12.35 15.77
N VAL A 93 -3.94 -13.68 15.81
CA VAL A 93 -4.85 -14.51 16.64
C VAL A 93 -4.25 -14.81 18.01
N ALA A 94 -2.91 -14.87 18.11
CA ALA A 94 -2.19 -15.12 19.34
C ALA A 94 -1.35 -13.91 19.77
N PRO A 95 -1.15 -13.69 21.09
CA PRO A 95 -1.67 -14.48 22.21
C PRO A 95 -3.11 -14.13 22.62
N ASP A 96 -3.65 -13.00 22.16
CA ASP A 96 -4.95 -12.47 22.58
C ASP A 96 -5.68 -11.87 21.38
N PHE A 97 -6.66 -12.60 20.86
CA PHE A 97 -7.45 -12.23 19.70
C PHE A 97 -8.23 -10.94 19.92
N ASP A 98 -8.95 -10.83 21.02
CA ASP A 98 -9.84 -9.70 21.31
C ASP A 98 -9.04 -8.39 21.41
N LYS A 99 -7.91 -8.46 22.11
CA LYS A 99 -6.98 -7.33 22.22
C LYS A 99 -6.39 -6.94 20.86
N ALA A 100 -6.08 -7.92 20.01
CA ALA A 100 -5.54 -7.67 18.68
C ALA A 100 -6.57 -7.03 17.75
N GLU A 101 -7.80 -7.52 17.79
CA GLU A 101 -8.94 -6.95 17.05
C GLU A 101 -9.25 -5.52 17.52
N GLU A 102 -9.28 -5.27 18.83
CA GLU A 102 -9.51 -3.93 19.38
C GLU A 102 -8.41 -2.94 18.96
N ALA A 103 -7.15 -3.37 19.01
CA ALA A 103 -6.00 -2.60 18.55
C ALA A 103 -6.12 -2.24 17.06
N ALA A 104 -6.44 -3.23 16.21
CA ALA A 104 -6.63 -3.01 14.78
C ALA A 104 -7.81 -2.08 14.49
N ASN A 105 -8.93 -2.21 15.22
CA ASN A 105 -10.09 -1.33 15.08
C ASN A 105 -9.78 0.11 15.55
N THR A 106 -8.94 0.27 16.56
CA THR A 106 -8.45 1.59 16.99
C THR A 106 -7.63 2.24 15.89
N ALA A 107 -6.64 1.51 15.35
CA ALA A 107 -5.83 1.99 14.24
C ALA A 107 -6.68 2.30 12.98
N LYS A 108 -7.68 1.47 12.67
CA LYS A 108 -8.65 1.70 11.58
C LYS A 108 -9.34 3.06 11.72
N LYS A 109 -9.87 3.40 12.91
CA LYS A 109 -10.55 4.69 13.15
C LYS A 109 -9.60 5.87 12.98
N GLU A 110 -8.36 5.75 13.48
CA GLU A 110 -7.35 6.80 13.34
C GLU A 110 -6.93 7.02 11.87
N ILE A 111 -6.73 5.94 11.12
CA ILE A 111 -6.40 5.98 9.70
C ILE A 111 -7.56 6.60 8.91
N GLN A 112 -8.78 6.13 9.10
CA GLN A 112 -9.96 6.67 8.43
C GLN A 112 -10.08 8.18 8.64
N THR A 113 -9.99 8.61 9.90
CA THR A 113 -10.05 10.03 10.27
C THR A 113 -8.93 10.84 9.61
N ALA A 114 -7.72 10.27 9.52
CA ALA A 114 -6.60 10.95 8.88
C ALA A 114 -6.83 11.15 7.37
N PHE A 115 -7.39 10.14 6.68
CA PHE A 115 -7.73 10.23 5.26
C PHE A 115 -8.84 11.25 5.02
N GLU A 116 -9.96 11.13 5.73
CA GLU A 116 -11.09 12.05 5.58
C GLU A 116 -10.66 13.50 5.84
N LYS A 117 -9.96 13.76 6.95
CA LYS A 117 -9.50 15.11 7.29
C LYS A 117 -8.55 15.70 6.25
N LYS A 118 -7.77 14.87 5.55
CA LYS A 118 -6.72 15.34 4.64
C LYS A 118 -7.19 15.43 3.19
N LEU A 119 -8.07 14.51 2.77
CA LEU A 119 -8.39 14.27 1.37
C LEU A 119 -9.88 14.35 1.05
N LEU A 120 -10.77 14.35 2.04
CA LEU A 120 -12.18 14.61 1.80
C LEU A 120 -12.44 16.11 1.94
N ASN A 121 -12.88 16.74 0.85
CA ASN A 121 -13.26 18.14 0.88
C ASN A 121 -14.57 18.30 1.67
N PRO A 122 -14.60 19.09 2.77
CA PRO A 122 -15.77 19.20 3.64
C PRO A 122 -16.94 19.96 2.98
N GLU A 123 -16.68 20.81 1.99
CA GLU A 123 -17.71 21.60 1.32
C GLU A 123 -18.37 20.83 0.17
N SER A 124 -17.56 20.10 -0.63
CA SER A 124 -18.05 19.37 -1.79
C SER A 124 -18.34 17.89 -1.54
N GLY A 125 -17.83 17.33 -0.45
CA GLY A 125 -17.91 15.91 -0.14
C GLY A 125 -17.12 15.01 -1.11
N LYS A 126 -16.22 15.59 -1.91
CA LYS A 126 -15.41 14.87 -2.89
C LYS A 126 -14.01 14.59 -2.37
N TRP A 127 -13.49 13.42 -2.72
CA TRP A 127 -12.10 13.05 -2.48
C TRP A 127 -11.16 13.78 -3.44
N GLN A 128 -9.92 14.01 -2.99
CA GLN A 128 -8.82 14.55 -3.79
C GLN A 128 -7.58 13.66 -3.66
N SER A 129 -6.77 13.56 -4.72
CA SER A 129 -5.53 12.78 -4.82
C SER A 129 -5.65 11.26 -4.65
N ILE A 130 -6.20 10.79 -3.52
CA ILE A 130 -6.42 9.39 -3.16
C ILE A 130 -7.79 9.30 -2.47
N GLU A 131 -8.65 8.43 -2.98
CA GLU A 131 -9.93 8.09 -2.37
C GLU A 131 -9.81 6.79 -1.57
N LEU A 132 -10.13 6.85 -0.28
CA LEU A 132 -10.21 5.67 0.56
C LEU A 132 -11.59 5.04 0.40
N ARG A 133 -11.70 4.00 -0.42
CA ARG A 133 -12.99 3.34 -0.70
C ARG A 133 -13.35 2.32 0.37
N TYR A 134 -12.36 1.55 0.82
CA TYR A 134 -12.54 0.50 1.82
C TYR A 134 -11.39 0.51 2.83
N LEU A 135 -11.73 0.37 4.11
CA LEU A 135 -10.77 0.15 5.17
C LEU A 135 -11.38 -0.82 6.16
N ASP A 136 -10.73 -1.97 6.36
CA ASP A 136 -11.26 -2.98 7.26
C ASP A 136 -10.20 -3.76 8.02
N VAL A 137 -10.67 -4.44 9.06
CA VAL A 137 -9.87 -5.27 9.95
C VAL A 137 -10.22 -6.72 9.67
N ILE A 138 -9.19 -7.55 9.47
CA ILE A 138 -9.36 -8.98 9.20
C ILE A 138 -8.37 -9.76 10.08
N SER A 139 -8.79 -10.91 10.59
CA SER A 139 -7.89 -11.85 11.27
C SER A 139 -6.97 -12.55 10.28
N GLU A 140 -5.72 -12.80 10.66
CA GLU A 140 -4.79 -13.60 9.84
C GLU A 140 -5.32 -15.00 9.47
N GLU A 141 -6.19 -15.59 10.28
CA GLU A 141 -6.83 -16.89 9.99
C GLU A 141 -8.01 -16.77 9.00
N ALA A 142 -8.61 -15.58 8.88
CA ALA A 142 -9.77 -15.35 8.03
C ALA A 142 -9.41 -14.89 6.60
N LEU A 143 -8.19 -14.36 6.41
CA LEU A 143 -7.76 -13.88 5.10
C LEU A 143 -7.44 -15.05 4.16
N SER A 144 -8.25 -15.24 3.13
CA SER A 144 -7.98 -16.26 2.13
C SER A 144 -6.72 -15.93 1.31
N TYR A 145 -6.02 -16.97 0.85
CA TYR A 145 -4.89 -16.81 -0.06
C TYR A 145 -5.26 -16.01 -1.33
N ARG A 146 -6.47 -16.20 -1.86
CA ARG A 146 -6.95 -15.45 -3.02
C ARG A 146 -7.02 -13.95 -2.74
N GLN A 147 -7.58 -13.54 -1.61
CA GLN A 147 -7.61 -12.13 -1.21
C GLN A 147 -6.19 -11.59 -1.05
N PHE A 148 -5.31 -12.31 -0.35
CA PHE A 148 -3.91 -11.92 -0.17
C PHE A 148 -3.14 -11.79 -1.50
N SER A 149 -3.50 -12.56 -2.53
CA SER A 149 -2.87 -12.48 -3.85
C SER A 149 -3.23 -11.20 -4.63
N LEU A 150 -4.37 -10.58 -4.32
CA LEU A 150 -4.86 -9.37 -4.97
C LEU A 150 -4.29 -8.10 -4.31
N VAL A 151 -3.97 -8.16 -3.02
CA VAL A 151 -3.41 -7.04 -2.26
C VAL A 151 -1.88 -7.12 -2.11
N LYS A 152 -1.25 -6.01 -1.76
CA LYS A 152 0.20 -5.90 -1.56
C LYS A 152 0.51 -5.41 -0.14
N PRO A 153 1.44 -6.03 0.59
CA PRO A 153 1.89 -5.51 1.88
C PRO A 153 2.53 -4.13 1.73
N TRP A 154 2.03 -3.18 2.50
CA TRP A 154 2.62 -1.86 2.63
C TRP A 154 3.63 -1.85 3.79
N ARG A 155 4.83 -1.31 3.55
CA ARG A 155 5.86 -1.18 4.58
C ARG A 155 6.46 0.21 4.56
N LEU A 156 6.64 0.79 5.74
CA LEU A 156 7.28 2.09 5.91
C LEU A 156 8.76 2.06 5.51
N GLU A 157 9.45 0.93 5.67
CA GLU A 157 10.89 0.77 5.39
C GLU A 157 11.28 1.11 3.95
N TYR A 158 10.38 0.90 2.99
CA TYR A 158 10.63 1.21 1.58
C TYR A 158 10.75 2.72 1.31
N ILE A 159 10.23 3.55 2.21
CA ILE A 159 10.26 5.02 2.09
C ILE A 159 11.66 5.57 2.44
N SER A 160 12.41 4.90 3.31
CA SER A 160 13.75 5.35 3.74
C SER A 160 14.87 4.95 2.78
N LEU A 161 14.67 3.98 1.88
CA LEU A 161 15.68 3.51 0.94
C LEU A 161 15.80 4.36 -0.34
N GLY A 162 14.88 5.30 -0.57
CA GLY A 162 14.85 6.15 -1.77
C GLY A 162 15.97 7.20 -1.89
N THR A 163 17.06 7.09 -1.13
CA THR A 163 18.17 8.07 -1.15
C THR A 163 19.55 7.47 -1.44
N ASP A 164 19.68 6.16 -1.71
CA ASP A 164 20.98 5.62 -2.17
C ASP A 164 20.79 4.49 -3.20
N PRO A 165 21.25 4.64 -4.46
CA PRO A 165 21.21 3.54 -5.41
C PRO A 165 22.11 2.41 -4.90
N GLN A 166 21.50 1.29 -4.48
CA GLN A 166 22.26 0.11 -4.11
C GLN A 166 22.98 -0.45 -5.35
N GLN A 167 24.29 -0.17 -5.42
CA GLN A 167 25.16 -0.81 -6.39
C GLN A 167 25.12 -2.34 -6.20
N PRO A 168 25.03 -3.13 -7.27
CA PRO A 168 25.13 -4.57 -7.16
C PRO A 168 26.53 -4.93 -6.62
N ARG A 169 26.58 -5.63 -5.48
CA ARG A 169 27.82 -6.22 -4.99
C ARG A 169 28.34 -7.20 -6.04
N ALA A 170 29.54 -6.96 -6.55
CA ALA A 170 30.27 -7.93 -7.37
C ALA A 170 30.55 -9.18 -6.52
N PRO A 171 30.52 -10.38 -7.13
CA PRO A 171 30.93 -11.60 -6.44
C PRO A 171 32.45 -11.58 -6.18
N GLU A 172 32.85 -12.00 -4.98
CA GLU A 172 34.24 -12.39 -4.67
C GLU A 172 34.59 -13.74 -5.30
#